data_AF-A0A952FJL4-F1
#
_entry.id   AF-A0A952FJL4-F1
#
_cell.length_a   1.000
_cell.length_b   1.000
_cell.length_c   1.000
_cell.angle_alpha   90.00
_cell.angle_beta   90.00
_cell.angle_gamma   90.00
#
_symmetry.space_group_name_H-M   'P 1'
#
loop_
_entity.id
_entity.type
_entity.pdbx_description
1 polymer ?
#
loop_
_entity_poly.entity_id
_entity_poly.type
_entity_poly.pdbx_seq_one_letter_code
_entity_poly.pdbx_strand_id
1 'polypeptide(L)'
;MLGWFVLPAPGGGSAWAQERILALPRPLQPAEIAWLVVEIGPIGRREVTVSTAAGEIIGVISPFGPRAGLQAGVYPLPLPAEAIVDGHVVVRLTISREGAPPHDPTTEEVPSVTVRIGP
;
A
#
# COMPACT_ATOMS: atom_id res chain seq x y z
N MET A 1 23.77 -5.29 47.75
CA MET A 1 22.33 -5.64 47.59
C MET A 1 21.91 -5.05 46.25
N LEU A 2 21.51 -5.90 45.30
CA LEU A 2 21.41 -5.61 43.88
C LEU A 2 20.30 -4.60 43.57
N GLY A 3 20.63 -3.63 42.70
CA GLY A 3 19.71 -2.62 42.20
C GLY A 3 18.75 -3.17 41.15
N TRP A 4 17.50 -2.71 41.20
CA TRP A 4 16.49 -2.98 40.20
C TRP A 4 16.44 -1.81 39.23
N PHE A 5 17.09 -1.94 38.08
CA PHE A 5 16.78 -1.10 36.92
C PHE A 5 15.53 -1.69 36.26
N VAL A 6 14.41 -0.97 36.35
CA VAL A 6 13.26 -1.22 35.47
C VAL A 6 13.61 -0.57 34.13
N LEU A 7 13.88 -1.38 33.11
CA LEU A 7 13.88 -0.90 31.73
C LEU A 7 12.43 -0.63 31.31
N PRO A 8 12.09 0.56 30.79
CA PRO A 8 10.88 0.72 30.00
C PRO A 8 11.06 -0.09 28.71
N ALA A 9 10.15 -1.03 28.46
CA ALA A 9 10.04 -1.69 27.17
C ALA A 9 9.67 -0.63 26.11
N PRO A 10 10.33 -0.58 24.94
CA PRO A 10 9.82 0.17 23.81
C PRO A 10 8.59 -0.56 23.27
N GLY A 11 7.42 -0.23 23.83
CA GLY A 11 6.13 -0.68 23.33
C GLY A 11 5.80 0.02 22.02
N GLY A 12 5.68 -0.75 20.95
CA GLY A 12 4.96 -0.37 19.74
C GLY A 12 5.75 0.49 18.77
N GLY A 13 6.82 -0.05 18.20
CA GLY A 13 7.11 0.30 16.82
C GLY A 13 5.89 -0.09 16.01
N SER A 14 5.08 0.88 15.60
CA SER A 14 4.15 0.68 14.49
C SER A 14 5.00 0.08 13.39
N ALA A 15 4.70 -1.14 12.95
CA ALA A 15 5.30 -1.68 11.75
C ALA A 15 4.94 -0.68 10.65
N TRP A 16 5.85 0.25 10.38
CA TRP A 16 5.60 1.32 9.42
C TRP A 16 5.48 0.63 8.09
N ALA A 17 4.27 0.68 7.53
CA ALA A 17 4.03 0.10 6.25
C ALA A 17 5.12 0.58 5.26
N GLN A 18 5.80 -0.35 4.60
CA GLN A 18 6.96 -0.05 3.79
C GLN A 18 6.57 0.94 2.69
N GLU A 19 7.26 2.08 2.66
CA GLU A 19 7.07 3.08 1.63
C GLU A 19 7.60 2.60 0.28
N ARG A 20 6.82 2.84 -0.77
CA ARG A 20 7.19 2.62 -2.16
C ARG A 20 7.17 3.96 -2.87
N ILE A 21 8.32 4.35 -3.43
CA ILE A 21 8.48 5.55 -4.25
C ILE A 21 8.26 5.15 -5.71
N LEU A 22 7.32 5.78 -6.38
CA LEU A 22 6.94 5.47 -7.76
C LEU A 22 7.06 6.73 -8.61
N ALA A 23 7.81 6.64 -9.70
CA ALA A 23 7.90 7.71 -10.68
C ALA A 23 6.69 7.67 -11.62
N LEU A 24 6.16 8.84 -11.96
CA LEU A 24 5.28 8.96 -13.11
C LEU A 24 6.07 8.70 -14.39
N PRO A 25 5.46 8.06 -15.42
CA PRO A 25 6.14 7.81 -16.68
C PRO A 25 6.46 9.10 -17.46
N ARG A 26 5.73 10.20 -17.18
CA ARG A 26 5.94 11.55 -17.71
C ARG A 26 5.13 12.56 -16.87
N PRO A 27 5.36 13.87 -17.01
CA PRO A 27 4.50 14.88 -16.38
C PRO A 27 3.02 14.74 -16.80
N LEU A 28 2.11 15.01 -15.85
CA LEU A 28 0.67 15.07 -16.11
C LEU A 28 0.32 16.31 -16.94
N GLN A 29 -0.53 16.13 -17.94
CA GLN A 29 -1.15 17.20 -18.70
C GLN A 29 -2.53 17.56 -18.11
N PRO A 30 -3.08 18.73 -18.45
CA PRO A 30 -4.45 19.06 -18.08
C PRO A 30 -5.43 17.97 -18.55
N ALA A 31 -6.40 17.64 -17.70
CA ALA A 31 -7.39 16.58 -17.93
C ALA A 31 -6.84 15.14 -17.96
N GLU A 32 -5.61 14.91 -17.52
CA GLU A 32 -5.10 13.56 -17.30
C GLU A 32 -5.16 13.16 -15.82
N ILE A 33 -5.32 11.86 -15.58
CA ILE A 33 -5.30 11.24 -14.27
C ILE A 33 -4.10 10.29 -14.20
N ALA A 34 -3.34 10.37 -13.11
CA ALA A 34 -2.39 9.32 -12.76
C ALA A 34 -3.14 8.20 -12.02
N TRP A 35 -2.91 6.97 -12.46
CA TRP A 35 -3.50 5.76 -11.91
C TRP A 35 -2.42 4.93 -11.25
N LEU A 36 -2.59 4.64 -9.97
CA LEU A 36 -1.82 3.60 -9.29
C LEU A 36 -2.39 2.25 -9.69
N VAL A 37 -1.60 1.43 -10.36
CA VAL A 37 -1.98 0.09 -10.77
C VAL A 37 -1.33 -0.91 -9.84
N VAL A 38 -2.16 -1.57 -9.05
CA VAL A 38 -1.74 -2.56 -8.06
C VAL A 38 -2.13 -3.96 -8.56
N GLU A 39 -1.14 -4.81 -8.77
CA GLU A 39 -1.35 -6.23 -9.02
C GLU A 39 -1.40 -6.96 -7.67
N ILE A 40 -2.46 -7.72 -7.45
CA ILE A 40 -2.68 -8.47 -6.21
C ILE A 40 -2.56 -9.95 -6.52
N GLY A 41 -1.72 -10.64 -5.76
CA GLY A 41 -1.61 -12.09 -5.74
C GLY A 41 -2.60 -12.74 -4.77
N PRO A 42 -2.39 -14.00 -4.38
CA PRO A 42 -3.33 -14.71 -3.53
C PRO A 42 -3.27 -14.22 -2.07
N ILE A 43 -4.17 -13.31 -1.68
CA ILE A 43 -4.26 -12.81 -0.29
C ILE A 43 -5.41 -13.42 0.52
N GLY A 44 -6.27 -14.24 -0.09
CA GLY A 44 -7.44 -14.83 0.56
C GLY A 44 -8.52 -13.79 0.90
N ARG A 45 -9.23 -13.98 2.03
CA ARG A 45 -10.24 -13.01 2.53
C ARG A 45 -9.56 -11.90 3.33
N ARG A 46 -8.75 -11.10 2.65
CA ARG A 46 -8.01 -9.97 3.20
C ARG A 46 -8.21 -8.76 2.30
N GLU A 47 -7.86 -7.60 2.81
CA GLU A 47 -7.93 -6.33 2.09
C GLU A 47 -6.54 -5.72 2.01
N VAL A 48 -6.34 -4.88 0.99
CA VAL A 48 -5.14 -4.05 0.84
C VAL A 48 -5.54 -2.60 0.98
N THR A 49 -5.12 -1.95 2.06
CA THR A 49 -5.25 -0.50 2.19
C THR A 49 -4.05 0.15 1.51
N VAL A 50 -4.31 1.14 0.66
CA VAL A 50 -3.28 1.94 -0.01
C VAL A 50 -3.41 3.37 0.50
N SER A 51 -2.30 3.93 1.00
CA SER A 51 -2.25 5.30 1.50
C SER A 51 -1.05 6.06 0.95
N THR A 52 -1.08 7.39 1.07
CA THR A 52 0.10 8.24 0.87
C THR A 52 1.07 8.08 2.04
N ALA A 53 2.30 8.61 1.91
CA ALA A 53 3.26 8.69 3.02
C ALA A 53 2.73 9.51 4.22
N ALA A 54 1.85 10.48 3.96
CA ALA A 54 1.18 11.27 4.98
C ALA A 54 0.05 10.50 5.71
N GLY A 55 -0.28 9.29 5.26
CA GLY A 55 -1.32 8.44 5.85
C GLY A 55 -2.73 8.66 5.29
N GLU A 56 -2.88 9.49 4.25
CA GLU A 56 -4.17 9.67 3.57
C GLU A 56 -4.50 8.44 2.73
N ILE A 57 -5.71 7.90 2.87
CA ILE A 57 -6.14 6.70 2.15
C ILE A 57 -6.44 7.06 0.70
N ILE A 58 -5.72 6.44 -0.23
CA ILE A 58 -5.97 6.49 -1.68
C ILE A 58 -7.12 5.53 -2.02
N GLY A 59 -7.13 4.35 -1.41
CA GLY A 59 -8.19 3.37 -1.61
C GLY A 59 -7.99 2.08 -0.80
N VAL A 60 -9.04 1.26 -0.78
CA VAL A 60 -9.03 -0.09 -0.21
C VAL A 60 -9.38 -1.08 -1.30
N ILE A 61 -8.51 -2.05 -1.53
CA ILE A 61 -8.69 -3.12 -2.49
C ILE A 61 -9.14 -4.36 -1.73
N SER A 62 -10.38 -4.78 -1.96
CA SER A 62 -10.93 -6.02 -1.41
C SER A 62 -11.09 -7.00 -2.58
N PRO A 63 -10.08 -7.86 -2.87
CA PRO A 63 -10.15 -8.82 -3.94
C PRO A 63 -11.06 -9.98 -3.54
N PHE A 64 -12.37 -9.74 -3.59
CA PHE A 64 -13.35 -10.81 -3.47
C PHE A 64 -13.27 -11.66 -4.73
N GLY A 65 -12.79 -12.91 -4.62
CA GLY A 65 -13.19 -13.95 -5.58
C GLY A 65 -12.16 -14.78 -6.37
N PRO A 66 -10.86 -14.89 -6.06
CA PRO A 66 -10.08 -16.00 -6.58
C PRO A 66 -10.24 -17.22 -5.67
N ARG A 67 -10.42 -18.41 -6.26
CA ARG A 67 -10.17 -19.67 -5.54
C ARG A 67 -8.76 -19.58 -4.93
N ALA A 68 -8.58 -20.10 -3.71
CA ALA A 68 -7.28 -20.10 -3.05
C ALA A 68 -6.19 -20.59 -4.02
N GLY A 69 -5.15 -19.77 -4.24
CA GLY A 69 -4.03 -20.08 -5.13
C GLY A 69 -4.06 -19.45 -6.54
N LEU A 70 -5.02 -18.56 -6.85
CA LEU A 70 -5.01 -17.78 -8.10
C LEU A 70 -4.66 -16.31 -7.85
N GLN A 71 -4.08 -15.64 -8.85
CA GLN A 71 -3.91 -14.18 -8.85
C GLN A 71 -5.26 -13.50 -8.62
N ALA A 72 -5.25 -12.45 -7.80
CA ALA A 72 -6.45 -11.71 -7.42
C ALA A 72 -6.91 -10.70 -8.47
N GLY A 73 -5.97 -10.12 -9.20
CA GLY A 73 -6.25 -9.24 -10.32
C GLY A 73 -5.44 -7.96 -10.28
N VAL A 74 -5.79 -7.06 -11.21
CA VAL A 74 -5.15 -5.75 -11.37
C VAL A 74 -6.16 -4.67 -11.02
N TYR A 75 -5.79 -3.81 -10.07
CA TYR A 75 -6.68 -2.82 -9.49
C TYR A 75 -6.12 -1.41 -9.73
N PRO A 76 -6.76 -0.60 -10.59
CA PRO A 76 -6.41 0.80 -10.75
C PRO A 76 -7.06 1.65 -9.65
N LEU A 77 -6.27 2.50 -9.01
CA LEU A 77 -6.72 3.52 -8.06
C LEU A 77 -6.33 4.90 -8.59
N PRO A 78 -7.24 5.89 -8.62
CA PRO A 78 -6.88 7.24 -9.03
C PRO A 78 -5.95 7.85 -7.98
N LEU A 79 -4.82 8.40 -8.42
CA LEU A 79 -3.92 9.13 -7.54
C LEU A 79 -4.42 10.57 -7.38
N PRO A 80 -4.53 11.08 -6.14
CA PRO A 80 -4.74 12.49 -5.91
C PRO A 80 -3.55 13.29 -6.48
N ALA A 81 -3.82 14.37 -7.19
CA ALA A 81 -2.78 15.17 -7.85
C ALA A 81 -1.80 15.78 -6.82
N GLU A 82 -2.33 16.12 -5.65
CA GLU A 82 -1.60 16.64 -4.48
C GLU A 82 -0.63 15.62 -3.85
N ALA A 83 -0.83 14.33 -4.09
CA ALA A 83 0.10 13.30 -3.63
C ALA A 83 1.34 13.15 -4.55
N ILE A 84 1.34 13.84 -5.70
CA ILE A 84 2.41 13.78 -6.68
C ILE A 84 3.34 14.96 -6.47
N VAL A 85 4.57 14.68 -6.04
CA VAL A 85 5.61 15.68 -5.75
C VAL A 85 6.80 15.39 -6.65
N ASP A 86 7.24 16.40 -7.41
CA ASP A 86 8.39 16.31 -8.33
C ASP A 86 8.30 15.10 -9.29
N GLY A 87 7.10 14.79 -9.78
CA GLY A 87 6.86 13.66 -10.69
C GLY A 87 6.92 12.28 -10.02
N HIS A 88 6.89 12.22 -8.69
CA HIS A 88 6.89 10.98 -7.92
C HIS A 88 5.70 10.94 -6.96
N VAL A 89 5.30 9.73 -6.58
CA VAL A 89 4.35 9.49 -5.49
C VAL A 89 4.97 8.51 -4.50
N VAL A 90 4.78 8.76 -3.22
CA VAL A 90 5.17 7.83 -2.15
C VAL A 90 3.92 7.21 -1.57
N VAL A 91 3.80 5.89 -1.72
CA VAL A 91 2.65 5.13 -1.24
C VAL A 91 3.07 4.11 -0.19
N ARG A 92 2.13 3.77 0.69
CA ARG A 92 2.22 2.66 1.64
C ARG A 92 1.08 1.70 1.36
N LEU A 93 1.37 0.41 1.46
CA LEU A 93 0.38 -0.64 1.30
C LEU A 93 0.35 -1.47 2.58
N THR A 94 -0.84 -1.87 3.00
CA THR A 94 -1.01 -2.69 4.20
C THR A 94 -2.05 -3.76 3.95
N ILE A 95 -1.72 -5.01 4.28
CA ILE A 95 -2.65 -6.12 4.25
C ILE A 95 -3.38 -6.19 5.59
N SER A 96 -4.71 -6.26 5.56
CA SER A 96 -5.54 -6.35 6.75
C SER A 96 -6.57 -7.47 6.68
N ARG A 97 -6.90 -8.01 7.85
CA ARG A 97 -8.01 -8.97 8.06
C ARG A 97 -8.61 -8.72 9.43
N GLU A 98 -9.92 -8.89 9.54
CA GLU A 98 -10.58 -8.93 10.86
C GLU A 98 -9.93 -9.99 11.76
N GLY A 99 -9.59 -9.59 12.99
CA GLY A 99 -9.01 -10.46 14.02
C GLY A 99 -7.52 -10.78 13.85
N ALA A 100 -6.82 -10.21 12.87
CA ALA A 100 -5.37 -10.35 12.71
C ALA A 100 -4.69 -8.98 12.66
N PRO A 101 -3.47 -8.83 13.23
CA PRO A 101 -2.67 -7.62 13.06
C PRO A 101 -2.41 -7.33 11.57
N PRO A 102 -2.49 -6.06 11.13
CA PRO A 102 -2.08 -5.69 9.78
C PRO A 102 -0.59 -5.91 9.55
N HIS A 103 -0.20 -6.18 8.31
CA HIS A 103 1.21 -6.42 7.94
C HIS A 103 1.56 -5.84 6.57
N ASP A 104 2.87 -5.72 6.32
CA ASP A 104 3.42 -5.29 5.04
C ASP A 104 3.23 -6.35 3.94
N PRO A 105 2.77 -5.98 2.73
CA PRO A 105 2.60 -6.96 1.68
C PRO A 105 3.92 -7.60 1.26
N THR A 106 3.91 -8.92 1.11
CA THR A 106 5.02 -9.64 0.46
C THR A 106 5.00 -9.42 -1.06
N THR A 107 6.07 -9.81 -1.76
CA THR A 107 6.12 -9.82 -3.23
C THR A 107 5.16 -10.84 -3.86
N GLU A 108 4.70 -11.83 -3.11
CA GLU A 108 3.67 -12.77 -3.59
C GLU A 108 2.27 -12.17 -3.44
N GLU A 109 2.01 -11.45 -2.34
CA GLU A 109 0.72 -10.81 -2.06
C GLU A 109 0.48 -9.59 -2.95
N VAL A 110 1.52 -8.79 -3.21
CA VAL A 110 1.49 -7.65 -4.13
C VAL A 110 2.69 -7.75 -5.09
N PRO A 111 2.56 -8.51 -6.20
CA PRO A 111 3.61 -8.68 -7.18
C PRO A 111 4.11 -7.39 -7.83
N SER A 112 3.21 -6.43 -8.05
CA SER A 112 3.54 -5.21 -8.78
C SER A 112 2.73 -4.01 -8.30
N VAL A 113 3.39 -2.86 -8.28
CA VAL A 113 2.77 -1.54 -8.06
C VAL A 113 3.43 -0.57 -9.03
N THR A 114 2.63 0.02 -9.92
CA THR A 114 3.12 0.92 -10.98
C THR A 114 2.21 2.13 -11.13
N VAL A 115 2.70 3.17 -11.79
CA VAL A 115 1.92 4.36 -12.13
C VAL A 115 1.68 4.39 -13.64
N ARG A 116 0.43 4.63 -14.05
CA ARG A 116 0.03 4.86 -15.43
C ARG A 116 -0.66 6.21 -15.56
N ILE A 117 -0.65 6.79 -16.74
CA ILE A 117 -1.37 8.03 -17.04
C ILE A 117 -2.45 7.71 -18.07
N GLY A 118 -3.66 8.24 -17.85
CA GLY A 118 -4.80 8.07 -18.74
C GLY A 118 -5.75 9.27 -18.67
N PRO A 119 -6.76 9.32 -19.55
CA PRO A 119 -7.83 10.32 -19.48
C PRO A 119 -8.73 10.12 -18.26
#